data_AF-A0A1Y1ZR35-F1
#
_entry.id   AF-A0A1Y1ZR35-F1
#
_cell.length_a   1.000
_cell.length_b   1.000
_cell.length_c   1.000
_cell.angle_alpha   90.00
_cell.angle_beta   90.00
_cell.angle_gamma   90.00
#
_symmetry.space_group_name_H-M   'P 1'
#
loop_
_entity.id
_entity.type
_entity.pdbx_description
1 polymer ?
#
loop_
_entity_poly.entity_id
_entity_poly.type
_entity_poly.pdbx_seq_one_letter_code
_entity_poly.pdbx_strand_id
1 'polypeptide(L)'
;MSDFDETLPATEAEAPEAPEVLGAQTDLCWEEAERMAQAMTCTDALKAADRPTTDEINRWMRLFKYDPIQAIDAISEQRQDLARDRISDDHWELVKDEKEAMGYDRETYEHSLRLGDILKSQSMTIPNEDGADVFIFQLGGLLDSALQVQQVAGLEELPKVVRGIGSEGRGVRFCSVTKDAQKKIEAYLAQRQIIGVDNEAQRKRFQETKELRLA
;
A
#
# COMPACT_ATOMS: atom_id res chain seq x y z
N MET A 1 -79.98 -15.89 -30.43
CA MET A 1 -79.85 -15.87 -28.96
C MET A 1 -78.70 -16.81 -28.66
N SER A 2 -77.46 -16.36 -28.88
CA SER A 2 -76.64 -15.54 -27.96
C SER A 2 -75.97 -16.41 -26.91
N ASP A 3 -74.70 -16.08 -26.65
CA ASP A 3 -73.75 -16.56 -25.62
C ASP A 3 -72.74 -17.58 -26.18
N PHE A 4 -71.56 -17.17 -26.65
CA PHE A 4 -70.44 -16.52 -25.94
C PHE A 4 -69.82 -17.47 -24.91
N ASP A 5 -68.83 -18.24 -25.34
CA ASP A 5 -67.73 -18.60 -24.46
C ASP A 5 -66.43 -18.64 -25.28
N GLU A 6 -65.66 -17.57 -25.12
CA GLU A 6 -64.37 -17.30 -25.71
C GLU A 6 -63.33 -17.74 -24.68
N THR A 7 -62.83 -18.96 -24.80
CA THR A 7 -61.73 -19.45 -23.96
C THR A 7 -60.44 -19.50 -24.78
N LEU A 8 -59.66 -18.43 -24.68
CA LEU A 8 -58.29 -18.33 -25.16
C LEU A 8 -57.40 -19.37 -24.42
N PRO A 9 -56.49 -20.08 -25.11
CA PRO A 9 -55.45 -20.84 -24.42
C PRO A 9 -54.41 -19.86 -23.85
N ALA A 10 -54.21 -19.92 -22.53
CA ALA A 10 -53.12 -19.22 -21.86
C ALA A 10 -51.77 -19.76 -22.38
N THR A 11 -51.05 -18.93 -23.13
CA THR A 11 -49.63 -19.12 -23.37
C THR A 11 -48.90 -18.86 -22.05
N GLU A 12 -48.43 -19.92 -21.39
CA GLU A 12 -47.44 -19.80 -20.32
C GLU A 12 -46.19 -19.14 -20.91
N ALA A 13 -46.04 -17.85 -20.61
CA ALA A 13 -44.80 -17.15 -20.83
C ALA A 13 -43.78 -17.69 -19.83
N GLU A 14 -42.83 -18.47 -20.35
CA GLU A 14 -41.61 -18.85 -19.66
C GLU A 14 -40.90 -17.56 -19.21
N ALA A 15 -40.88 -17.30 -17.91
CA ALA A 15 -40.17 -16.16 -17.34
C ALA A 15 -38.67 -16.39 -17.52
N PRO A 16 -37.88 -15.38 -17.96
CA PRO A 16 -36.44 -15.56 -18.08
C PRO A 16 -35.83 -15.75 -16.68
N GLU A 17 -35.15 -16.88 -16.48
CA GLU A 17 -34.28 -17.11 -15.33
C GLU A 17 -33.29 -15.93 -15.21
N ALA A 18 -33.42 -15.17 -14.12
CA ALA A 18 -32.46 -14.12 -13.80
C ALA A 18 -31.11 -14.79 -13.48
N PRO A 19 -29.99 -14.31 -14.06
CA PRO A 19 -28.71 -14.97 -13.91
C PRO A 19 -28.18 -14.86 -12.47
N GLU A 20 -27.51 -15.92 -11.99
CA GLU A 20 -26.89 -16.18 -10.68
C GLU A 20 -25.81 -15.16 -10.22
N VAL A 21 -25.91 -13.89 -10.60
CA VAL A 21 -24.89 -12.87 -10.34
C VAL A 21 -24.99 -12.28 -8.91
N LEU A 22 -26.13 -12.48 -8.24
CA LEU A 22 -26.39 -11.89 -6.91
C LEU A 22 -25.59 -12.54 -5.77
N GLY A 23 -25.29 -13.84 -5.82
CA GLY A 23 -24.60 -14.55 -4.73
C GLY A 23 -23.12 -14.16 -4.56
N ALA A 24 -22.39 -13.99 -5.67
CA ALA A 24 -20.97 -13.63 -5.61
C ALA A 24 -20.74 -12.17 -5.14
N GLN A 25 -21.71 -11.28 -5.37
CA GLN A 25 -21.59 -9.87 -5.02
C GLN A 25 -21.92 -9.60 -3.54
N THR A 26 -22.80 -10.41 -2.94
CA THR A 26 -23.13 -10.33 -1.51
C THR A 26 -21.98 -10.81 -0.63
N ASP A 27 -21.23 -11.82 -1.07
CA ASP A 27 -20.13 -12.40 -0.31
C ASP A 27 -18.91 -11.45 -0.26
N LEU A 28 -18.57 -10.80 -1.38
CA LEU A 28 -17.50 -9.79 -1.43
C LEU A 28 -17.80 -8.55 -0.57
N CYS A 29 -19.06 -8.12 -0.53
CA CYS A 29 -19.49 -6.99 0.29
C CYS A 29 -19.37 -7.30 1.78
N TRP A 30 -19.72 -8.54 2.17
CA TRP A 30 -19.61 -9.00 3.56
C TRP A 30 -18.17 -9.11 4.03
N GLU A 31 -17.31 -9.76 3.23
CA GLU A 31 -15.88 -9.91 3.55
C GLU A 31 -15.18 -8.55 3.72
N GLU A 32 -15.45 -7.60 2.83
CA GLU A 32 -14.88 -6.26 2.90
C GLU A 32 -15.42 -5.48 4.11
N ALA A 33 -16.72 -5.59 4.41
CA ALA A 33 -17.31 -4.97 5.59
C ALA A 33 -16.69 -5.53 6.88
N GLU A 34 -16.44 -6.84 6.95
CA GLU A 34 -15.80 -7.49 8.09
C GLU A 34 -14.33 -7.05 8.23
N ARG A 35 -13.59 -6.95 7.13
CA ARG A 35 -12.23 -6.39 7.10
C ARG A 35 -12.19 -4.97 7.63
N MET A 36 -13.10 -4.10 7.17
CA MET A 36 -13.20 -2.72 7.63
C MET A 36 -13.60 -2.62 9.11
N ALA A 37 -14.52 -3.47 9.58
CA ALA A 37 -14.91 -3.51 10.99
C ALA A 37 -13.73 -3.91 11.89
N GLN A 38 -12.93 -4.89 11.48
CA GLN A 38 -11.70 -5.26 12.19
C GLN A 38 -10.69 -4.13 12.18
N ALA A 39 -10.51 -3.43 11.05
CA ALA A 39 -9.63 -2.27 10.96
C ALA A 39 -10.05 -1.15 11.94
N MET A 40 -11.35 -0.87 12.03
CA MET A 40 -11.89 0.20 12.87
C MET A 40 -11.65 -0.01 14.38
N THR A 41 -11.59 -1.27 14.83
CA THR A 41 -11.44 -1.59 16.26
C THR A 41 -9.99 -1.63 16.74
N CYS A 42 -9.03 -1.43 15.84
CA CYS A 42 -7.62 -1.55 16.17
C CYS A 42 -7.01 -0.29 16.80
N THR A 43 -5.93 -0.48 17.55
CA THR A 43 -5.33 0.55 18.41
C THR A 43 -4.90 1.82 17.68
N ASP A 44 -4.43 1.69 16.44
CA ASP A 44 -4.04 2.77 15.56
C ASP A 44 -5.25 3.55 15.01
N ALA A 45 -6.28 2.85 14.53
CA ALA A 45 -7.54 3.47 14.08
C ALA A 45 -8.26 4.21 15.22
N LEU A 46 -8.24 3.65 16.43
CA LEU A 46 -8.79 4.31 17.62
C LEU A 46 -8.05 5.62 17.97
N LYS A 47 -6.77 5.73 17.61
CA LYS A 47 -5.95 6.94 17.77
C LYS A 47 -6.03 7.89 16.57
N ALA A 48 -6.87 7.62 15.57
CA ALA A 48 -6.93 8.45 14.36
C ALA A 48 -7.39 9.90 14.63
N ALA A 49 -8.20 10.10 15.66
CA ALA A 49 -8.63 11.43 16.11
C ALA A 49 -7.57 12.14 16.99
N ASP A 50 -6.62 11.39 17.53
CA ASP A 50 -5.59 11.91 18.42
C ASP A 50 -4.41 12.44 17.61
N ARG A 51 -3.82 13.53 18.10
CA ARG A 51 -2.57 14.02 17.53
C ARG A 51 -1.45 13.01 17.79
N PRO A 52 -0.60 12.70 16.79
CA PRO A 52 0.58 11.87 17.00
C PRO A 52 1.47 12.42 18.11
N THR A 53 1.96 11.52 18.96
CA THR A 53 2.88 11.85 20.05
C THR A 53 4.26 12.22 19.50
N THR A 54 5.05 12.95 20.29
CA THR A 54 6.41 13.34 19.89
C THR A 54 7.31 12.12 19.60
N ASP A 55 7.14 11.02 20.33
CA ASP A 55 7.91 9.80 20.12
C ASP A 55 7.55 9.09 18.81
N GLU A 56 6.26 9.05 18.45
CA GLU A 56 5.79 8.53 17.16
C GLU A 56 6.34 9.38 16.01
N ILE A 57 6.24 10.71 16.11
CA ILE A 57 6.80 11.63 15.11
C ILE A 57 8.30 11.40 14.94
N ASN A 58 9.06 11.34 16.04
CA ASN A 58 10.51 11.12 16.00
C ASN A 58 10.87 9.75 15.39
N ARG A 59 10.09 8.70 15.68
CA ARG A 59 10.28 7.37 15.11
C ARG A 59 10.12 7.42 13.59
N TRP A 60 9.04 8.00 13.10
CA TRP A 60 8.75 8.14 11.67
C TRP A 60 9.78 9.02 10.95
N MET A 61 10.19 10.13 11.54
CA MET A 61 11.28 10.97 11.02
C MET A 61 12.58 10.17 10.89
N ARG A 62 12.92 9.35 11.89
CA ARG A 62 14.17 8.57 11.87
C ARG A 62 14.15 7.47 10.81
N LEU A 63 13.05 6.73 10.71
CA LEU A 63 12.89 5.57 9.84
C LEU A 63 12.71 5.96 8.37
N PHE A 64 11.92 7.01 8.11
CA PHE A 64 11.51 7.40 6.75
C PHE A 64 12.08 8.75 6.30
N LYS A 65 12.92 9.39 7.12
CA LYS A 65 13.55 10.68 6.78
C LYS A 65 12.55 11.77 6.43
N TYR A 66 11.36 11.67 7.00
CA TYR A 66 10.33 12.68 6.92
C TYR A 66 10.72 13.92 7.72
N ASP A 67 10.27 15.08 7.27
CA ASP A 67 10.18 16.24 8.14
C ASP A 67 9.06 16.05 9.18
N PRO A 68 9.03 16.84 10.28
CA PRO A 68 8.04 16.67 11.33
C PRO A 68 6.60 16.75 10.84
N ILE A 69 6.32 17.58 9.83
CA ILE A 69 4.97 17.77 9.32
C ILE A 69 4.60 16.60 8.40
N GLN A 70 5.52 16.17 7.52
CA GLN A 70 5.35 14.93 6.75
C GLN A 70 5.09 13.72 7.62
N ALA A 71 5.77 13.59 8.77
CA ALA A 71 5.53 12.50 9.70
C ALA A 71 4.12 12.58 10.30
N ILE A 72 3.66 13.77 10.70
CA ILE A 72 2.29 13.97 11.21
C ILE A 72 1.25 13.61 10.15
N ASP A 73 1.42 14.13 8.92
CA ASP A 73 0.52 13.87 7.81
C ASP A 73 0.42 12.37 7.53
N ALA A 74 1.56 11.69 7.41
CA ALA A 74 1.62 10.27 7.07
C ALA A 74 1.05 9.36 8.18
N ILE A 75 1.30 9.68 9.46
CA ILE A 75 0.67 8.97 10.58
C ILE A 75 -0.86 9.16 10.53
N SER A 76 -1.30 10.39 10.29
CA SER A 76 -2.73 10.72 10.32
C SER A 76 -3.47 10.05 9.17
N GLU A 77 -2.90 10.09 7.96
CA GLU A 77 -3.42 9.39 6.78
C GLU A 77 -3.49 7.87 7.02
N GLN A 78 -2.41 7.27 7.55
CA GLN A 78 -2.38 5.84 7.83
C GLN A 78 -3.43 5.40 8.86
N ARG A 79 -3.69 6.21 9.90
CA ARG A 79 -4.70 5.88 10.92
C ARG A 79 -6.13 6.09 10.43
N GLN A 80 -6.34 6.99 9.49
CA GLN A 80 -7.67 7.27 8.90
C GLN A 80 -8.04 6.30 7.78
N ASP A 81 -7.06 5.68 7.14
CA ASP A 81 -7.29 4.71 6.08
C ASP A 81 -7.74 3.34 6.64
N LEU A 82 -9.05 3.14 6.74
CA LEU A 82 -9.64 1.86 7.16
C LEU A 82 -9.60 0.79 6.06
N ALA A 83 -9.35 1.19 4.81
CA ALA A 83 -9.32 0.28 3.66
C ALA A 83 -7.90 -0.25 3.37
N ARG A 84 -6.89 0.22 4.11
CA ARG A 84 -5.51 -0.21 3.95
C ARG A 84 -5.32 -1.71 4.18
N ASP A 85 -4.43 -2.30 3.40
CA ASP A 85 -3.92 -3.63 3.69
C ASP A 85 -3.07 -3.61 4.97
N ARG A 86 -3.41 -4.50 5.89
CA ARG A 86 -2.78 -4.64 7.19
C ARG A 86 -2.07 -5.98 7.26
N ILE A 87 -0.95 -6.03 7.99
CA ILE A 87 -0.36 -7.33 8.26
C ILE A 87 -1.21 -8.05 9.29
N SER A 88 -1.35 -9.37 9.16
CA SER A 88 -2.03 -10.17 10.18
C SER A 88 -1.24 -10.19 11.49
N ASP A 89 -1.92 -10.52 12.59
CA ASP A 89 -1.28 -10.65 13.89
C ASP A 89 -0.18 -11.73 13.87
N ASP A 90 -0.45 -12.86 13.21
CA ASP A 90 0.53 -13.94 13.00
C ASP A 90 1.77 -13.48 12.24
N HIS A 91 1.58 -12.64 11.20
CA HIS A 91 2.71 -12.08 10.45
C HIS A 91 3.53 -11.14 11.32
N TRP A 92 2.87 -10.29 12.11
CA TRP A 92 3.56 -9.38 13.02
C TRP A 92 4.36 -10.15 14.05
N GLU A 93 3.78 -11.14 14.71
CA GLU A 93 4.47 -11.92 15.75
C GLU A 93 5.75 -12.59 15.22
N LEU A 94 5.74 -13.03 13.96
CA LEU A 94 6.91 -13.65 13.33
C LEU A 94 8.06 -12.67 13.07
N VAL A 95 7.75 -11.44 12.68
CA VAL A 95 8.78 -10.43 12.33
C VAL A 95 9.08 -9.45 13.46
N LYS A 96 8.27 -9.46 14.53
CA LYS A 96 8.27 -8.45 15.59
C LYS A 96 9.66 -8.22 16.18
N ASP A 97 10.32 -9.26 16.67
CA ASP A 97 11.62 -9.12 17.34
C ASP A 97 12.69 -8.52 16.42
N GLU A 98 12.73 -8.94 15.16
CA GLU A 98 13.66 -8.42 14.16
C GLU A 98 13.36 -6.95 13.83
N LYS A 99 12.09 -6.61 13.63
CA LYS A 99 11.66 -5.26 13.24
C LYS A 99 11.76 -4.28 14.39
N GLU A 100 11.41 -4.68 15.61
CA GLU A 100 11.61 -3.88 16.82
C GLU A 100 13.09 -3.62 17.10
N ALA A 101 13.98 -4.59 16.85
CA ALA A 101 15.42 -4.37 16.94
C ALA A 101 15.93 -3.32 15.91
N MET A 102 15.30 -3.25 14.73
CA MET A 102 15.53 -2.18 13.75
C MET A 102 14.83 -0.86 14.11
N GLY A 103 14.04 -0.85 15.18
CA GLY A 103 13.33 0.33 15.69
C GLY A 103 11.98 0.60 15.05
N TYR A 104 11.44 -0.37 14.31
CA TYR A 104 10.06 -0.37 13.83
C TYR A 104 9.10 -0.82 14.93
N ASP A 105 7.89 -0.32 14.87
CA ASP A 105 6.71 -0.93 15.46
C ASP A 105 5.82 -1.47 14.32
N ARG A 106 4.66 -2.05 14.67
CA ARG A 106 3.72 -2.56 13.68
C ARG A 106 3.29 -1.50 12.66
N GLU A 107 2.94 -0.31 13.14
CA GLU A 107 2.42 0.79 12.31
C GLU A 107 3.46 1.25 11.28
N THR A 108 4.69 1.50 11.72
CA THR A 108 5.81 1.90 10.86
C THR A 108 6.25 0.76 9.95
N TYR A 109 6.22 -0.50 10.40
CA TYR A 109 6.53 -1.61 9.51
C TYR A 109 5.50 -1.74 8.38
N GLU A 110 4.21 -1.63 8.69
CA GLU A 110 3.14 -1.59 7.68
C GLU A 110 3.29 -0.41 6.73
N HIS A 111 3.66 0.78 7.23
CA HIS A 111 3.96 1.94 6.39
C HIS A 111 5.10 1.64 5.42
N SER A 112 6.14 0.97 5.90
CA SER A 112 7.33 0.65 5.11
C SER A 112 7.01 -0.25 3.90
N LEU A 113 6.00 -1.12 4.03
CA LEU A 113 5.54 -1.98 2.95
C LEU A 113 4.81 -1.19 1.86
N ARG A 114 4.18 -0.06 2.20
CA ARG A 114 3.43 0.80 1.26
C ARG A 114 4.26 1.91 0.62
N LEU A 115 5.52 2.08 1.02
CA LEU A 115 6.39 3.12 0.46
C LEU A 115 6.54 3.06 -1.06
N GLY A 116 6.47 1.86 -1.66
CA GLY A 116 6.49 1.72 -3.11
C GLY A 116 5.27 2.32 -3.80
N ASP A 117 4.08 2.14 -3.21
CA ASP A 117 2.83 2.67 -3.76
C ASP A 117 2.68 4.17 -3.50
N ILE A 118 3.16 4.63 -2.33
CA ILE A 118 3.27 6.06 -2.02
C ILE A 118 4.21 6.76 -3.00
N LEU A 119 5.35 6.13 -3.36
CA LEU A 119 6.26 6.71 -4.35
C LEU A 119 5.56 6.85 -5.71
N LYS A 120 4.80 5.82 -6.13
CA LYS A 120 4.06 5.84 -7.38
C LYS A 120 2.97 6.93 -7.38
N SER A 121 2.21 7.07 -6.29
CA SER A 121 1.16 8.08 -6.18
C SER A 121 1.72 9.51 -6.17
N GLN A 122 2.94 9.69 -5.66
CA GLN A 122 3.68 10.95 -5.63
C GLN A 122 4.62 11.13 -6.84
N SER A 123 4.37 10.39 -7.92
CA SER A 123 5.18 10.45 -9.13
C SER A 123 4.36 10.81 -10.36
N MET A 124 5.04 11.35 -11.36
CA MET A 124 4.48 11.63 -12.67
C MET A 124 5.51 11.37 -13.76
N THR A 125 5.04 10.94 -14.93
CA THR A 125 5.87 10.87 -16.13
C THR A 125 5.52 12.03 -17.03
N ILE A 126 6.52 12.79 -17.46
CA ILE A 126 6.35 13.90 -18.40
C ILE A 126 7.22 13.69 -19.63
N PRO A 127 6.78 14.15 -20.82
CA PRO A 127 7.64 14.16 -22.00
C PRO A 127 8.72 15.23 -21.83
N ASN A 128 9.96 14.87 -22.16
CA ASN A 128 11.10 15.79 -22.24
C ASN A 128 11.15 16.47 -23.62
N GLU A 129 11.90 17.56 -23.73
CA GLU A 129 12.12 18.32 -24.97
C GLU A 129 12.70 17.45 -26.10
N ASP A 130 13.45 16.41 -25.75
CA ASP A 130 14.04 15.43 -26.69
C ASP A 130 13.06 14.32 -27.13
N GLY A 131 11.80 14.37 -26.68
CA GLY A 131 10.79 13.34 -26.93
C GLY A 131 10.91 12.08 -26.05
N ALA A 132 11.85 12.06 -25.09
CA ALA A 132 12.01 10.99 -24.12
C ALA A 132 11.15 11.21 -22.86
N ASP A 133 10.60 10.14 -22.29
CA ASP A 133 9.86 10.21 -21.03
C ASP A 133 10.80 10.42 -19.84
N VAL A 134 10.48 11.40 -18.99
CA VAL A 134 11.16 11.65 -17.70
C VAL A 134 10.20 11.36 -16.56
N PHE A 135 10.65 10.51 -15.64
CA PHE A 135 9.93 10.15 -14.43
C PHE A 135 10.35 11.10 -13.30
N ILE A 136 9.39 11.80 -12.72
CA ILE A 136 9.58 12.74 -11.61
C ILE A 136 8.86 12.20 -10.39
N PHE A 137 9.53 12.17 -9.25
CA PHE A 137 8.94 11.76 -7.98
C PHE A 137 9.46 12.60 -6.82
N GLN A 138 8.68 12.68 -5.74
CA GLN A 138 9.06 13.38 -4.53
C GLN A 138 10.15 12.63 -3.76
N LEU A 139 11.22 13.34 -3.36
CA LEU A 139 12.23 12.82 -2.45
C LEU A 139 11.71 12.84 -1.01
N GLY A 140 11.85 11.72 -0.33
CA GLY A 140 11.34 11.46 1.01
C GLY A 140 11.07 9.97 1.20
N GLY A 141 10.90 9.53 2.44
CA GLY A 141 10.62 8.12 2.70
C GLY A 141 11.85 7.24 2.41
N LEU A 142 11.69 6.35 1.44
CA LEU A 142 12.73 5.38 1.09
C LEU A 142 13.84 5.95 0.21
N LEU A 143 13.59 7.04 -0.52
CA LEU A 143 14.54 7.70 -1.41
C LEU A 143 14.66 9.17 -0.99
N ASP A 144 15.48 9.44 0.00
CA ASP A 144 15.54 10.75 0.67
C ASP A 144 16.51 11.75 0.00
N SER A 145 17.37 11.25 -0.89
CA SER A 145 18.50 11.96 -1.46
C SER A 145 18.83 11.49 -2.87
N ALA A 146 19.35 12.42 -3.69
CA ALA A 146 19.82 12.12 -5.04
C ALA A 146 20.93 11.05 -5.06
N LEU A 147 21.77 11.01 -4.02
CA LEU A 147 22.82 10.00 -3.88
C LEU A 147 22.22 8.60 -3.74
N GLN A 148 21.17 8.46 -2.93
CA GLN A 148 20.49 7.19 -2.77
C GLN A 148 19.80 6.77 -4.07
N VAL A 149 19.16 7.71 -4.77
CA VAL A 149 18.57 7.46 -6.10
C VAL A 149 19.65 7.02 -7.08
N GLN A 150 20.82 7.67 -7.11
CA GLN A 150 21.94 7.31 -7.95
C GLN A 150 22.41 5.87 -7.69
N GLN A 151 22.59 5.50 -6.42
CA GLN A 151 23.04 4.16 -6.03
C GLN A 151 22.01 3.09 -6.41
N VAL A 152 20.73 3.33 -6.13
CA VAL A 152 19.64 2.39 -6.42
C VAL A 152 19.42 2.22 -7.92
N ALA A 153 19.45 3.32 -8.68
CA ALA A 153 19.27 3.30 -10.13
C ALA A 153 20.56 2.95 -10.90
N GLY A 154 21.70 2.83 -10.22
CA GLY A 154 23.01 2.62 -10.85
C GLY A 154 23.32 3.69 -11.89
N LEU A 155 23.09 4.97 -11.56
CA LEU A 155 23.37 6.10 -12.42
C LEU A 155 24.84 6.51 -12.28
N GLU A 156 25.50 6.82 -13.40
CA GLU A 156 26.88 7.32 -13.38
C GLU A 156 26.95 8.75 -12.81
N GLU A 157 25.91 9.55 -13.07
CA GLU A 157 25.79 10.93 -12.60
C GLU A 157 24.69 11.10 -11.55
N LEU A 158 24.85 12.13 -10.72
CA LEU A 158 23.84 12.50 -9.72
C LEU A 158 22.58 13.03 -10.42
N PRO A 159 21.40 12.45 -10.12
CA PRO A 159 20.17 12.89 -10.76
C PRO A 159 19.79 14.30 -10.33
N LYS A 160 19.14 15.02 -11.23
CA LYS A 160 18.73 16.42 -11.01
C LYS A 160 17.66 16.51 -9.93
N VAL A 161 17.89 17.36 -8.94
CA VAL A 161 16.93 17.67 -7.88
C VAL A 161 16.34 19.05 -8.09
N VAL A 162 15.02 19.13 -8.11
CA VAL A 162 14.26 20.37 -8.22
C VAL A 162 13.55 20.64 -6.91
N ARG A 163 13.55 21.89 -6.46
CA ARG A 163 12.75 22.32 -5.29
C ARG A 163 11.45 22.94 -5.76
N GLY A 164 10.34 22.41 -5.26
CA GLY A 164 9.02 23.02 -5.36
C GLY A 164 8.62 23.66 -4.03
N ILE A 165 7.62 24.54 -4.09
CA ILE A 165 6.96 25.10 -2.91
C ILE A 165 5.50 24.68 -3.01
N GLY A 166 5.01 23.96 -1.99
CA GLY A 166 3.61 23.56 -1.88
C GLY A 166 2.70 24.75 -1.53
N SER A 167 1.40 24.53 -1.60
CA SER A 167 0.35 25.54 -1.31
C SER A 167 0.49 26.19 0.08
N GLU A 168 1.07 25.48 1.04
CA GLU A 168 1.28 25.95 2.42
C GLU A 168 2.66 26.60 2.65
N GLY A 169 3.42 26.88 1.58
CA GLY A 169 4.80 27.37 1.69
C GLY A 169 5.83 26.29 2.06
N ARG A 170 5.42 25.02 2.12
CA ARG A 170 6.32 23.88 2.38
C ARG A 170 7.27 23.67 1.20
N GLY A 171 8.58 23.65 1.46
CA GLY A 171 9.57 23.26 0.45
C GLY A 171 9.55 21.75 0.23
N VAL A 172 9.26 21.31 -0.99
CA VAL A 172 9.31 19.91 -1.41
C VAL A 172 10.45 19.70 -2.39
N ARG A 173 11.08 18.52 -2.36
CA ARG A 173 12.19 18.17 -3.25
C ARG A 173 11.72 17.08 -4.20
N PHE A 174 12.00 17.24 -5.48
CA PHE A 174 11.68 16.28 -6.52
C PHE A 174 12.96 15.82 -7.20
N CYS A 175 12.98 14.56 -7.61
CA CYS A 175 14.05 13.98 -8.41
C CYS A 175 13.50 13.56 -9.77
N SER A 176 14.24 13.86 -10.83
CA SER A 176 13.91 13.42 -12.19
C SER A 176 14.87 12.33 -12.65
N VAL A 177 14.36 11.22 -13.17
CA VAL A 177 15.14 10.10 -13.70
C VAL A 177 14.57 9.60 -15.02
N THR A 178 15.37 8.84 -15.77
CA THR A 178 14.93 8.18 -17.01
C THR A 178 14.06 6.95 -16.71
N LYS A 179 13.34 6.47 -17.72
CA LYS A 179 12.50 5.27 -17.64
C LYS A 179 13.26 4.00 -17.24
N ASP A 180 14.52 3.87 -17.64
CA ASP A 180 15.35 2.73 -17.25
C ASP A 180 15.76 2.79 -15.77
N ALA A 181 16.06 3.99 -15.28
CA ALA A 181 16.32 4.23 -13.86
C ALA A 181 15.06 3.99 -13.01
N GLN A 182 13.89 4.40 -13.50
CA GLN A 182 12.60 4.12 -12.85
C GLN A 182 12.41 2.61 -12.64
N LYS A 183 12.61 1.77 -13.66
CA LYS A 183 12.47 0.31 -13.54
C LYS A 183 13.38 -0.29 -12.47
N LYS A 184 14.61 0.21 -12.34
CA LYS A 184 15.55 -0.24 -11.30
C LYS A 184 15.10 0.18 -9.91
N ILE A 185 14.57 1.39 -9.77
CA ILE A 185 13.99 1.89 -8.52
C ILE A 185 12.79 1.04 -8.11
N GLU A 186 11.87 0.76 -9.04
CA GLU A 186 10.71 -0.11 -8.80
C GLU A 186 11.14 -1.53 -8.41
N ALA A 187 12.15 -2.09 -9.08
CA ALA A 187 12.69 -3.41 -8.73
C ALA A 187 13.31 -3.42 -7.32
N TYR A 188 14.03 -2.37 -6.93
CA TYR A 188 14.58 -2.23 -5.58
C TYR A 188 13.49 -2.10 -4.52
N LEU A 189 12.42 -1.36 -4.81
CA LEU A 189 11.25 -1.24 -3.95
C LEU A 189 10.57 -2.60 -3.77
N ALA A 190 10.34 -3.33 -4.87
CA ALA A 190 9.76 -4.66 -4.84
C ALA A 190 10.61 -5.63 -4.03
N GLN A 191 11.94 -5.62 -4.17
CA GLN A 191 12.83 -6.47 -3.37
C GLN A 191 12.73 -6.20 -1.87
N ARG A 192 12.61 -4.92 -1.48
CA ARG A 192 12.41 -4.56 -0.07
C ARG A 192 11.04 -4.96 0.47
N GLN A 193 10.02 -4.99 -0.39
CA GLN A 193 8.69 -5.53 -0.05
C GLN A 193 8.72 -7.07 0.03
N ILE A 194 9.46 -7.76 -0.85
CA ILE A 194 9.55 -9.23 -0.90
C ILE A 194 10.28 -9.82 0.32
N ILE A 195 11.25 -9.11 0.91
CA ILE A 195 11.82 -9.53 2.22
C ILE A 195 10.75 -9.59 3.32
N GLY A 196 9.61 -8.91 3.14
CA GLY A 196 8.41 -9.05 3.97
C GLY A 196 7.35 -10.05 3.47
N VAL A 197 7.44 -10.55 2.23
CA VAL A 197 6.37 -11.35 1.59
C VAL A 197 6.79 -12.79 1.28
N ASP A 198 8.08 -13.09 1.14
CA ASP A 198 8.57 -14.44 0.76
C ASP A 198 8.67 -15.42 1.94
N ASN A 199 7.64 -15.41 2.78
CA ASN A 199 7.52 -16.23 3.98
C ASN A 199 6.94 -17.63 3.66
N GLU A 200 6.49 -17.89 2.43
CA GLU A 200 5.94 -19.19 2.06
C GLU A 200 7.03 -20.27 1.92
N ALA A 201 8.21 -19.88 1.40
CA ALA A 201 9.40 -20.71 1.41
C ALA A 201 9.94 -20.94 2.83
N GLN A 202 9.77 -19.97 3.74
CA GLN A 202 10.15 -20.09 5.14
C GLN A 202 9.16 -20.94 5.95
N ARG A 203 7.85 -20.85 5.65
CA ARG A 203 6.78 -21.72 6.18
C ARG A 203 7.05 -23.19 5.91
N LYS A 204 7.42 -23.54 4.66
CA LYS A 204 7.79 -24.93 4.30
C LYS A 204 9.01 -25.42 5.08
N ARG A 205 10.07 -24.61 5.16
CA ARG A 205 11.29 -24.97 5.92
C ARG A 205 11.00 -25.11 7.42
N PHE A 206 10.13 -24.29 7.99
CA PHE A 206 9.78 -24.38 9.40
C PHE A 206 8.88 -25.58 9.72
N GLN A 207 7.92 -25.92 8.83
CA GLN A 207 7.13 -27.15 8.95
C GLN A 207 8.02 -28.40 8.89
N GLU A 208 8.95 -28.47 7.93
CA GLU A 208 9.92 -29.57 7.83
C GLU A 208 10.82 -29.67 9.08
N THR A 209 11.30 -28.54 9.61
CA THR A 209 12.17 -28.51 10.80
C THR A 209 11.41 -28.87 12.08
N LYS A 210 10.11 -28.60 12.15
CA LYS A 210 9.24 -28.94 13.28
C LYS A 210 8.88 -30.43 13.27
N GLU A 211 8.63 -31.03 12.10
CA GLU A 211 8.38 -32.47 11.97
C GLU A 211 9.63 -33.31 12.29
N LEU A 212 10.82 -32.84 11.89
CA LEU A 212 12.11 -33.49 12.21
C LEU A 212 12.52 -33.47 13.68
N ARG A 213 11.92 -32.60 14.51
CA ARG A 213 12.15 -32.56 15.96
C ARG A 213 11.11 -33.33 16.77
N LEU A 214 10.04 -33.77 16.12
CA LEU A 214 8.92 -34.52 16.74
C LEU A 214 8.91 -36.00 16.33
N ALA A 215 9.82 -36.42 15.45
CA ALA A 215 10.13 -37.82 15.12
C ALA A 215 11.38 -38.29 15.88
#